data_AF-A0A7X0AQ04-F1
#
_entry.id   AF-A0A7X0AQ04-F1
#
_cell.length_a   1.000
_cell.length_b   1.000
_cell.length_c   1.000
_cell.angle_alpha   90.00
_cell.angle_beta   90.00
_cell.angle_gamma   90.00
#
_symmetry.space_group_name_H-M   'P 1'
#
loop_
_entity.id
_entity.type
_entity.pdbx_description
1 polymer ?
#
loop_
_entity_poly.entity_id
_entity_poly.type
_entity_poly.pdbx_seq_one_letter_code
_entity_poly.pdbx_strand_id
1 'polypeptide(L)'
;MLTDPGFASNSINHTLETAQQLLREGRVAEAERAFLDVLATQPEQVEALRFLAKAAMARGDIGAAIEWLNRTAAIDRNDIGVLMELGVAYRIADRFDASRYVFERALELSEGRNTTARLLLANVLELDERPELALIQYFRAILDAQRTGHWLDDNSTQEGIRLLVQHAMQYVFEGRQAWFNGVLERFREEMPSAELGRIDRALAIYLHDSNERPADPRQRPTMLYVPDLGAAPIIGLSRFDWLAACTTCIATTSTEIDTCLALHDKPSVSAFNLGMVKDDEAVDSESVLSRVRRIAIYHHGIPLEGIRQQAPQLLAAMVNMPLVRIPQHSPDAEIIAIGPAMQASTPFGRSNSRCGIVIALPGSAPIDITIGGELHGLQEGEALVFDSSFGVEYSNGGDSEARLLASEIWHPDLTPFEREALTALTIAIVDFDTKLEQA
;
A
#
# COMPACT_ATOMS: atom_id res chain seq x y z
N MET A 1 65.90 -3.70 27.43
CA MET A 1 64.64 -3.17 27.99
C MET A 1 63.53 -3.56 27.02
N LEU A 2 62.82 -4.62 27.36
CA LEU A 2 61.66 -5.10 26.62
C LEU A 2 60.46 -4.22 26.99
N THR A 3 59.82 -3.59 26.00
CA THR A 3 58.53 -2.92 26.15
C THR A 3 57.48 -3.98 26.44
N ASP A 4 56.94 -3.97 27.66
CA ASP A 4 55.94 -4.91 28.13
C ASP A 4 54.56 -4.56 27.51
N PRO A 5 53.98 -5.41 26.63
CA PRO A 5 52.73 -5.12 25.95
C PRO A 5 51.54 -4.92 26.91
N GLY A 6 51.61 -5.51 28.11
CA GLY A 6 50.56 -5.39 29.12
C GLY A 6 50.48 -4.02 29.80
N PHE A 7 51.61 -3.30 29.91
CA PHE A 7 51.64 -1.95 30.49
C PHE A 7 51.08 -0.89 29.53
N ALA A 8 51.37 -1.02 28.23
CA ALA A 8 50.82 -0.15 27.21
C ALA A 8 49.29 -0.31 27.13
N SER A 9 48.78 -1.55 27.08
CA SER A 9 47.34 -1.83 27.03
C SER A 9 46.56 -1.26 28.25
N ASN A 10 47.12 -1.36 29.46
CA ASN A 10 46.50 -0.80 30.66
C ASN A 10 46.50 0.74 30.70
N SER A 11 47.58 1.41 30.24
CA SER A 11 47.63 2.87 30.16
C SER A 11 46.68 3.43 29.08
N ILE A 12 46.46 2.64 28.02
CA ILE A 12 45.62 2.99 26.88
C ILE A 12 44.12 2.93 27.26
N ASN A 13 43.67 1.85 27.92
CA ASN A 13 42.30 1.73 28.41
C ASN A 13 41.97 2.84 29.43
N HIS A 14 42.93 3.19 30.29
CA HIS A 14 42.79 4.29 31.25
C HIS A 14 42.59 5.66 30.56
N THR A 15 43.18 5.87 29.38
CA THR A 15 43.05 7.16 28.65
C THR A 15 41.67 7.31 28.01
N LEU A 16 41.11 6.21 27.48
CA LEU A 16 39.74 6.19 26.95
C LEU A 16 38.70 6.37 28.06
N GLU A 17 38.85 5.67 29.19
CA GLU A 17 37.97 5.82 30.36
C GLU A 17 37.98 7.25 30.91
N THR A 18 39.16 7.90 30.92
CA THR A 18 39.31 9.30 31.32
C THR A 18 38.55 10.22 30.36
N ALA A 19 38.66 10.01 29.05
CA ALA A 19 37.92 10.78 28.05
C ALA A 19 36.39 10.65 28.23
N GLN A 20 35.90 9.42 28.48
CA GLN A 20 34.50 9.15 28.77
C GLN A 20 34.02 9.81 30.08
N GLN A 21 34.87 9.84 31.11
CA GLN A 21 34.55 10.49 32.37
C GLN A 21 34.43 12.01 32.22
N LEU A 22 35.37 12.63 31.49
CA LEU A 22 35.32 14.07 31.17
C LEU A 22 34.05 14.42 30.41
N LEU A 23 33.61 13.55 29.49
CA LEU A 23 32.35 13.73 28.77
C LEU A 23 31.13 13.66 29.71
N ARG A 24 31.09 12.69 30.62
CA ARG A 24 30.02 12.57 31.64
C ARG A 24 29.95 13.78 32.57
N GLU A 25 31.09 14.43 32.82
CA GLU A 25 31.20 15.67 33.60
C GLU A 25 30.83 16.94 32.80
N GLY A 26 30.50 16.82 31.50
CA GLY A 26 30.19 17.97 30.64
C GLY A 26 31.42 18.78 30.20
N ARG A 27 32.64 18.29 30.47
CA ARG A 27 33.91 18.95 30.13
C ARG A 27 34.33 18.65 28.69
N VAL A 28 33.47 19.04 27.74
CA VAL A 28 33.56 18.64 26.32
C VAL A 28 34.91 18.97 25.68
N ALA A 29 35.46 20.16 25.93
CA ALA A 29 36.74 20.57 25.34
C ALA A 29 37.94 19.76 25.85
N GLU A 30 37.88 19.29 27.10
CA GLU A 30 38.92 18.46 27.69
C GLU A 30 38.77 17.00 27.25
N ALA A 31 37.53 16.52 27.15
CA ALA A 31 37.23 15.21 26.56
C ALA A 31 37.75 15.12 25.13
N GLU A 32 37.56 16.16 24.31
CA GLU A 32 38.06 16.21 22.94
C GLU A 32 39.59 16.07 22.85
N ARG A 33 40.33 16.76 23.72
CA ARG A 33 41.80 16.62 23.80
C ARG A 33 42.18 15.19 24.19
N ALA A 34 41.50 14.62 25.19
CA ALA A 34 41.74 13.25 25.61
C ALA A 34 41.43 12.24 24.48
N PHE A 35 40.38 12.45 23.68
CA PHE A 35 40.08 11.61 22.52
C PHE A 35 41.11 11.77 21.38
N LEU A 36 41.69 12.96 21.18
CA LEU A 36 42.82 13.14 20.26
C LEU A 36 44.07 12.37 20.74
N ASP A 37 44.36 12.39 22.04
CA ASP A 37 45.46 11.62 22.62
C ASP A 37 45.23 10.10 22.48
N VAL A 38 43.97 9.65 22.63
CA VAL A 38 43.58 8.27 22.31
C VAL A 38 43.90 7.94 20.86
N LEU A 39 43.55 8.81 19.89
CA LEU A 39 43.84 8.56 18.48
C LEU A 39 45.33 8.62 18.12
N ALA A 40 46.15 9.35 18.88
CA ALA A 40 47.60 9.35 18.70
C ALA A 40 48.22 7.97 19.01
N THR A 41 47.58 7.20 19.90
CA THR A 41 48.03 5.84 20.27
C THR A 41 47.26 4.74 19.56
N GLN A 42 45.98 4.97 19.25
CA GLN A 42 45.06 4.06 18.56
C GLN A 42 44.36 4.78 17.40
N PRO A 43 44.98 4.86 16.21
CA PRO A 43 44.45 5.65 15.08
C PRO A 43 43.07 5.19 14.56
N GLU A 44 42.69 3.95 14.85
CA GLU A 44 41.44 3.30 14.43
C GLU A 44 40.44 3.15 15.59
N GLN A 45 40.60 3.90 16.69
CA GLN A 45 39.67 3.78 17.80
C GLN A 45 38.30 4.41 17.44
N VAL A 46 37.30 3.58 17.13
CA VAL A 46 35.98 3.96 16.62
C VAL A 46 35.26 4.99 17.50
N GLU A 47 35.24 4.79 18.81
CA GLU A 47 34.52 5.69 19.73
C GLU A 47 35.14 7.10 19.72
N ALA A 48 36.47 7.18 19.67
CA ALA A 48 37.17 8.45 19.62
C ALA A 48 36.92 9.17 18.29
N LEU A 49 36.98 8.45 17.16
CA LEU A 49 36.66 9.01 15.84
C LEU A 49 35.21 9.55 15.79
N ARG A 50 34.23 8.77 16.28
CA ARG A 50 32.82 9.18 16.31
C ARG A 50 32.57 10.35 17.26
N PHE A 51 33.25 10.39 18.39
CA PHE A 51 33.16 11.54 19.30
C PHE A 51 33.65 12.82 18.63
N LEU A 52 34.85 12.77 18.02
CA LEU A 52 35.43 13.93 17.32
C LEU A 52 34.56 14.38 16.15
N ALA A 53 33.96 13.45 15.40
CA ALA A 53 32.98 13.77 14.38
C ALA A 53 31.79 14.56 14.94
N LYS A 54 31.18 14.10 16.04
CA LYS A 54 30.05 14.79 16.69
C LYS A 54 30.44 16.15 17.23
N ALA A 55 31.63 16.27 17.82
CA ALA A 55 32.17 17.55 18.29
C ALA A 55 32.38 18.54 17.13
N ALA A 56 32.92 18.06 16.00
CA ALA A 56 33.10 18.85 14.79
C ALA A 56 31.75 19.29 14.19
N MET A 57 30.75 18.41 14.12
CA MET A 57 29.37 18.74 13.71
C MET A 57 28.77 19.84 14.59
N ALA A 58 28.91 19.73 15.91
CA ALA A 58 28.36 20.72 16.86
C ALA A 58 29.02 22.11 16.72
N ARG A 59 30.26 22.17 16.25
CA ARG A 59 30.96 23.44 15.95
C ARG A 59 30.70 23.98 14.55
N GLY A 60 30.00 23.23 13.70
CA GLY A 60 29.82 23.57 12.28
C GLY A 60 31.04 23.29 11.40
N ASP A 61 32.06 22.57 11.91
CA ASP A 61 33.19 22.12 11.09
C ASP A 61 32.83 20.81 10.38
N ILE A 62 31.95 20.95 9.38
CA ILE A 62 31.38 19.80 8.66
C ILE A 62 32.44 19.05 7.85
N GLY A 63 33.47 19.77 7.37
CA GLY A 63 34.60 19.17 6.66
C GLY A 63 35.36 18.18 7.53
N ALA A 64 35.74 18.61 8.75
CA ALA A 64 36.40 17.72 9.70
C ALA A 64 35.49 16.56 10.15
N ALA A 65 34.20 16.83 10.36
CA ALA A 65 33.24 15.77 10.71
C ALA A 65 33.19 14.66 9.65
N ILE A 66 33.11 15.02 8.37
CA ILE A 66 33.11 14.06 7.26
C ILE A 66 34.43 13.27 7.23
N GLU A 67 35.58 13.90 7.47
CA GLU A 67 36.87 13.21 7.53
C GLU A 67 36.91 12.17 8.64
N TRP A 68 36.51 12.54 9.86
CA TRP A 68 36.45 11.62 11.00
C TRP A 68 35.47 10.46 10.76
N LEU A 69 34.31 10.74 10.18
CA LEU A 69 33.31 9.72 9.87
C LEU A 69 33.75 8.79 8.73
N ASN A 70 34.45 9.29 7.72
CA ASN A 70 35.00 8.45 6.65
C ASN A 70 36.11 7.52 7.18
N ARG A 71 36.93 7.99 8.12
CA ARG A 71 37.89 7.13 8.84
C ARG A 71 37.17 6.06 9.66
N THR A 72 36.07 6.43 10.33
CA THR A 72 35.24 5.45 11.06
C THR A 72 34.65 4.41 10.11
N ALA A 73 34.06 4.84 8.99
CA ALA A 73 33.46 3.96 8.00
C ALA A 73 34.49 3.08 7.27
N ALA A 74 35.77 3.46 7.26
CA ALA A 74 36.83 2.62 6.71
C ALA A 74 37.09 1.35 7.56
N ILE A 75 36.79 1.41 8.86
CA ILE A 75 36.92 0.29 9.81
C ILE A 75 35.74 -0.68 9.64
N ASP A 76 34.51 -0.16 9.66
CA ASP A 76 33.30 -0.91 9.34
C ASP A 76 32.42 -0.10 8.38
N ARG A 77 32.35 -0.58 7.13
CA ARG A 77 31.59 0.06 6.04
C ARG A 77 30.08 -0.19 6.14
N ASN A 78 29.65 -1.14 6.98
CA ASN A 78 28.26 -1.53 7.14
C ASN A 78 27.68 -1.09 8.50
N ASP A 79 28.40 -0.30 9.29
CA ASP A 79 27.84 0.31 10.51
C ASP A 79 26.76 1.34 10.11
N ILE A 80 25.50 0.94 10.28
CA ILE A 80 24.32 1.77 10.00
C ILE A 80 24.37 3.11 10.73
N GLY A 81 24.84 3.14 11.98
CA GLY A 81 24.94 4.36 12.76
C GLY A 81 25.95 5.35 12.17
N VAL A 82 27.09 4.86 11.69
CA VAL A 82 28.10 5.68 11.00
C VAL A 82 27.60 6.16 9.65
N LEU A 83 26.92 5.31 8.88
CA LEU A 83 26.30 5.71 7.61
C LEU A 83 25.25 6.81 7.81
N MET A 84 24.44 6.72 8.86
CA MET A 84 23.48 7.76 9.21
C MET A 84 24.17 9.08 9.59
N GLU A 85 25.20 9.02 10.43
CA GLU A 85 26.00 10.20 10.81
C GLU A 85 26.67 10.85 9.58
N LEU A 86 27.22 10.04 8.65
CA LEU A 86 27.75 10.51 7.36
C LEU A 86 26.69 11.17 6.50
N GLY A 87 25.49 10.59 6.41
CA GLY A 87 24.41 11.15 5.63
C GLY A 87 24.02 12.53 6.13
N VAL A 88 23.87 12.68 7.45
CA VAL A 88 23.59 14.00 8.03
C VAL A 88 24.71 15.00 7.73
N ALA A 89 25.98 14.59 7.85
CA ALA A 89 27.11 15.47 7.54
C ALA A 89 27.16 15.87 6.06
N TYR A 90 26.92 14.92 5.14
CA TYR A 90 26.85 15.20 3.70
C TYR A 90 25.68 16.11 3.34
N ARG A 91 24.51 15.93 3.98
CA ARG A 91 23.35 16.80 3.79
C ARG A 91 23.63 18.24 4.21
N ILE A 92 24.26 18.47 5.37
CA ILE A 92 24.61 19.82 5.83
C ILE A 92 25.68 20.46 4.93
N ALA A 93 26.54 19.64 4.30
CA ALA A 93 27.52 20.10 3.32
C ALA A 93 26.94 20.27 1.90
N ASP A 94 25.63 20.19 1.71
CA ASP A 94 24.93 20.22 0.41
C ASP A 94 25.45 19.19 -0.61
N ARG A 95 25.98 18.06 -0.11
CA ARG A 95 26.43 16.92 -0.93
C ARG A 95 25.32 15.88 -1.03
N PHE A 96 24.22 16.24 -1.68
CA PHE A 96 22.99 15.45 -1.67
C PHE A 96 23.15 14.05 -2.26
N ASP A 97 23.91 13.87 -3.34
CA ASP A 97 24.16 12.53 -3.91
C ASP A 97 24.89 11.60 -2.93
N ALA A 98 25.93 12.11 -2.25
CA ALA A 98 26.67 11.35 -1.26
C ALA A 98 25.80 11.05 -0.02
N SER A 99 24.97 12.02 0.39
CA SER A 99 24.02 11.85 1.48
C SER A 99 22.97 10.79 1.16
N ARG A 100 22.40 10.82 -0.05
CA ARG A 100 21.42 9.85 -0.51
C ARG A 100 22.01 8.44 -0.51
N TYR A 101 23.19 8.28 -1.10
CA TYR A 101 23.88 6.99 -1.19
C TYR A 101 24.06 6.32 0.18
N VAL A 102 24.52 7.05 1.19
CA VAL A 102 24.74 6.44 2.52
C VAL A 102 23.44 6.15 3.27
N PHE A 103 22.37 6.92 3.06
CA PHE A 103 21.06 6.62 3.63
C PHE A 103 20.38 5.43 2.94
N GLU A 104 20.45 5.34 1.61
CA GLU A 104 20.00 4.17 0.85
C GLU A 104 20.75 2.91 1.31
N ARG A 105 22.07 3.00 1.47
CA ARG A 105 22.88 1.90 2.00
C ARG A 105 22.48 1.50 3.42
N ALA A 106 22.20 2.47 4.29
CA ALA A 106 21.71 2.20 5.64
C ALA A 106 20.33 1.51 5.61
N LEU A 107 19.45 1.88 4.67
CA LEU A 107 18.17 1.23 4.48
C LEU A 107 18.32 -0.20 3.97
N GLU A 108 19.14 -0.43 2.95
CA GLU A 108 19.47 -1.77 2.44
C GLU A 108 19.95 -2.70 3.56
N LEU A 109 20.91 -2.24 4.38
CA LEU A 109 21.47 -3.02 5.49
C LEU A 109 20.45 -3.28 6.61
N SER A 110 19.43 -2.44 6.73
CA SER A 110 18.33 -2.61 7.69
C SER A 110 17.14 -3.37 7.12
N GLU A 111 17.20 -3.82 5.87
CA GLU A 111 16.07 -4.40 5.12
C GLU A 111 14.86 -3.44 5.10
N GLY A 112 15.13 -2.15 4.92
CA GLY A 112 14.11 -1.09 4.86
C GLY A 112 13.43 -0.73 6.19
N ARG A 113 13.81 -1.35 7.31
CA ARG A 113 13.16 -1.18 8.63
C ARG A 113 13.58 0.08 9.39
N ASN A 114 14.70 0.71 9.02
CA ASN A 114 15.17 1.91 9.72
C ASN A 114 14.39 3.16 9.29
N THR A 115 13.31 3.47 10.01
CA THR A 115 12.42 4.61 9.72
C THR A 115 13.14 5.95 9.81
N THR A 116 14.10 6.14 10.72
CA THR A 116 14.88 7.37 10.82
C THR A 116 15.79 7.58 9.61
N ALA A 117 16.45 6.53 9.10
CA ALA A 117 17.22 6.61 7.87
C ALA A 117 16.33 6.99 6.67
N ARG A 118 15.11 6.43 6.61
CA ARG A 118 14.11 6.76 5.58
C ARG A 118 13.61 8.21 5.67
N LEU A 119 13.34 8.70 6.87
CA LEU A 119 12.97 10.09 7.15
C LEU A 119 14.08 11.06 6.69
N LEU A 120 15.33 10.73 6.98
CA LEU A 120 16.48 11.56 6.58
C LEU A 120 16.72 11.50 5.06
N LEU A 121 16.53 10.34 4.43
CA LEU A 121 16.55 10.21 2.97
C LEU A 121 15.49 11.09 2.32
N ALA A 122 14.26 11.06 2.84
CA ALA A 122 13.16 11.91 2.36
C ALA A 122 13.51 13.40 2.46
N ASN A 123 14.13 13.82 3.57
CA ASN A 123 14.60 15.19 3.74
C ASN A 123 15.70 15.60 2.75
N VAL A 124 16.61 14.69 2.40
CA VAL A 124 17.61 14.94 1.34
C VAL A 124 16.92 15.09 -0.01
N LEU A 125 15.93 14.23 -0.32
CA LEU A 125 15.19 14.29 -1.58
C LEU A 125 14.39 15.60 -1.71
N GLU A 126 13.85 16.09 -0.61
CA GLU A 126 13.18 17.40 -0.56
C GLU A 126 14.16 18.53 -0.86
N LEU A 127 15.33 18.54 -0.21
CA LEU A 127 16.37 19.55 -0.42
C LEU A 127 17.01 19.47 -1.82
N ASP A 128 17.04 18.29 -2.44
CA ASP A 128 17.49 18.04 -3.82
C ASP A 128 16.38 18.30 -4.86
N GLU A 129 15.29 18.98 -4.47
CA GLU A 129 14.17 19.36 -5.35
C GLU A 129 13.48 18.16 -6.05
N ARG A 130 13.35 17.03 -5.35
CA ARG A 130 12.62 15.83 -5.82
C ARG A 130 11.35 15.60 -4.99
N PRO A 131 10.32 16.46 -5.13
CA PRO A 131 9.22 16.53 -4.19
C PRO A 131 8.35 15.26 -4.17
N GLU A 132 8.18 14.59 -5.31
CA GLU A 132 7.43 13.34 -5.43
C GLU A 132 8.12 12.20 -4.68
N LEU A 133 9.43 12.01 -4.88
CA LEU A 133 10.19 10.98 -4.17
C LEU A 133 10.25 11.26 -2.66
N ALA A 134 10.42 12.54 -2.29
CA ALA A 134 10.38 12.96 -0.89
C ALA A 134 9.04 12.64 -0.23
N LEU A 135 7.92 12.95 -0.90
CA LEU A 135 6.57 12.67 -0.41
C LEU A 135 6.38 11.18 -0.09
N ILE A 136 6.75 10.32 -1.03
CA ILE A 136 6.63 8.87 -0.88
C ILE A 136 7.49 8.36 0.28
N GLN A 137 8.76 8.78 0.35
CA GLN A 137 9.68 8.32 1.41
C GLN A 137 9.28 8.84 2.80
N TYR A 138 8.82 10.09 2.91
CA TYR A 138 8.28 10.62 4.16
C TYR A 138 7.05 9.84 4.60
N PHE A 139 6.10 9.60 3.69
CA PHE A 139 4.88 8.89 4.03
C PHE A 139 5.16 7.46 4.48
N ARG A 140 6.04 6.75 3.77
CA ARG A 140 6.47 5.41 4.16
C ARG A 140 7.13 5.38 5.53
N ALA A 141 8.03 6.32 5.80
CA ALA A 141 8.70 6.41 7.10
C ALA A 141 7.69 6.61 8.25
N ILE A 142 6.70 7.49 8.05
CA ILE A 142 5.65 7.77 9.04
C ILE A 142 4.78 6.54 9.26
N LEU A 143 4.29 5.88 8.20
CA LEU A 143 3.45 4.68 8.32
C LEU A 143 4.16 3.56 9.08
N ASP A 144 5.41 3.25 8.71
CA ASP A 144 6.16 2.16 9.34
C ASP A 144 6.49 2.47 10.81
N ALA A 145 6.79 3.74 11.14
CA ALA A 145 7.01 4.16 12.52
C ALA A 145 5.73 4.04 13.36
N GLN A 146 4.60 4.55 12.86
CA GLN A 146 3.33 4.54 13.58
C GLN A 146 2.78 3.13 13.80
N ARG A 147 3.02 2.20 12.87
CA ARG A 147 2.68 0.77 13.05
C ARG A 147 3.38 0.12 14.23
N THR A 148 4.52 0.67 14.67
CA THR A 148 5.28 0.20 15.83
C THR A 148 5.10 1.09 17.07
N GLY A 149 4.17 2.05 17.03
CA GLY A 149 3.85 2.95 18.14
C GLY A 149 4.77 4.16 18.28
N HIS A 150 5.60 4.45 17.27
CA HIS A 150 6.48 5.62 17.22
C HIS A 150 5.85 6.74 16.39
N TRP A 151 6.24 7.99 16.66
CA TRP A 151 5.80 9.17 15.89
C TRP A 151 4.28 9.34 15.86
N LEU A 152 3.61 9.03 16.98
CA LEU A 152 2.19 9.32 17.18
C LEU A 152 1.99 10.72 17.76
N ASP A 153 2.95 11.17 18.56
CA ASP A 153 2.98 12.45 19.28
C ASP A 153 4.43 12.77 19.71
N ASP A 154 4.63 13.88 20.41
CA ASP A 154 5.96 14.27 20.93
C ASP A 154 6.52 13.27 21.96
N ASN A 155 5.66 12.54 22.69
CA ASN A 155 6.07 11.57 23.71
C ASN A 155 6.64 10.29 23.08
N SER A 156 6.09 9.88 21.94
CA SER A 156 6.51 8.73 21.14
C SER A 156 7.58 9.06 20.10
N THR A 157 8.08 10.31 20.10
CA THR A 157 9.10 10.81 19.17
C THR A 157 10.36 11.26 19.90
N GLN A 158 11.51 10.76 19.45
CA GLN A 158 12.81 11.13 20.00
C GLN A 158 13.10 12.62 19.78
N GLU A 159 13.60 13.30 20.83
CA GLU A 159 13.81 14.76 20.86
C GLU A 159 14.58 15.30 19.66
N GLY A 160 15.68 14.63 19.27
CA GLY A 160 16.55 15.08 18.18
C GLY A 160 15.91 15.09 16.80
N ILE A 161 14.77 14.41 16.61
CA ILE A 161 14.08 14.32 15.32
C ILE A 161 12.64 14.85 15.36
N ARG A 162 12.14 15.33 16.51
CA ARG A 162 10.74 15.79 16.66
C ARG A 162 10.34 16.81 15.58
N LEU A 163 11.15 17.85 15.41
CA LEU A 163 10.87 18.90 14.42
C LEU A 163 10.87 18.34 12.98
N LEU A 164 11.76 17.39 12.67
CA LEU A 164 11.82 16.78 11.35
C LEU A 164 10.61 15.87 11.10
N VAL A 165 10.15 15.13 12.11
CA VAL A 165 8.93 14.31 12.03
C VAL A 165 7.70 15.20 11.86
N GLN A 166 7.59 16.29 12.62
CA GLN A 166 6.49 17.26 12.48
C GLN A 166 6.48 17.89 11.07
N HIS A 167 7.65 18.29 10.56
CA HIS A 167 7.80 18.76 9.18
C HIS A 167 7.35 17.70 8.16
N ALA A 168 7.82 16.47 8.31
CA ALA A 168 7.45 15.35 7.44
C ALA A 168 5.94 15.09 7.43
N MET A 169 5.28 15.15 8.60
CA MET A 169 3.82 15.01 8.70
C MET A 169 3.09 16.11 7.94
N GLN A 170 3.53 17.37 8.09
CA GLN A 170 2.94 18.49 7.36
C GLN A 170 3.17 18.37 5.85
N TYR A 171 4.40 18.01 5.45
CA TYR A 171 4.76 17.79 4.05
C TYR A 171 3.92 16.68 3.41
N VAL A 172 3.70 15.57 4.11
CA VAL A 172 2.85 14.47 3.64
C VAL A 172 1.38 14.89 3.57
N PHE A 173 0.89 15.62 4.57
CA PHE A 173 -0.47 16.15 4.57
C PHE A 173 -0.71 17.02 3.33
N GLU A 174 0.12 18.04 3.12
CA GLU A 174 0.00 18.96 1.97
C GLU A 174 0.26 18.25 0.63
N GLY A 175 1.27 17.39 0.56
CA GLY A 175 1.64 16.68 -0.65
C GLY A 175 0.55 15.71 -1.11
N ARG A 176 -0.07 14.96 -0.19
CA ARG A 176 -1.22 14.10 -0.53
C ARG A 176 -2.43 14.93 -0.96
N GLN A 177 -2.72 16.04 -0.27
CA GLN A 177 -3.77 16.97 -0.70
C GLN A 177 -3.54 17.43 -2.14
N ALA A 178 -2.35 17.97 -2.45
CA ALA A 178 -2.02 18.46 -3.78
C ALA A 178 -2.11 17.34 -4.84
N TRP A 179 -1.59 16.14 -4.54
CA TRP A 179 -1.62 14.99 -5.44
C TRP A 179 -3.03 14.63 -5.87
N PHE A 180 -3.93 14.38 -4.92
CA PHE A 180 -5.28 13.90 -5.24
C PHE A 180 -6.22 15.00 -5.69
N ASN A 181 -6.08 16.23 -5.15
CA ASN A 181 -6.88 17.36 -5.62
C ASN A 181 -6.52 17.74 -7.06
N GLY A 182 -5.24 17.71 -7.44
CA GLY A 182 -4.81 18.03 -8.81
C GLY A 182 -5.45 17.13 -9.87
N VAL A 183 -5.72 15.86 -9.53
CA VAL A 183 -6.42 14.92 -10.42
C VAL A 183 -7.89 15.33 -10.64
N LEU A 184 -8.50 15.95 -9.64
CA LEU A 184 -9.89 16.40 -9.65
C LEU A 184 -10.07 17.83 -10.20
N GLU A 185 -9.01 18.64 -10.31
CA GLU A 185 -9.09 20.03 -10.77
C GLU A 185 -9.77 20.18 -12.13
N ARG A 186 -9.41 19.36 -13.12
CA ARG A 186 -10.06 19.37 -14.44
C ARG A 186 -11.57 19.14 -14.37
N PHE A 187 -12.03 18.30 -13.45
CA PHE A 187 -13.45 18.01 -13.27
C PHE A 187 -14.17 19.18 -12.56
N ARG A 188 -13.46 19.92 -11.70
CA ARG A 188 -14.00 21.14 -11.04
C ARG A 188 -14.19 22.29 -12.03
N GLU A 189 -13.30 22.43 -13.00
CA GLU A 189 -13.40 23.48 -14.03
C GLU A 189 -14.57 23.26 -15.00
N GLU A 190 -14.88 22.00 -15.29
CA GLU A 190 -15.90 21.63 -16.28
C GLU A 190 -17.34 21.70 -15.76
N MET A 191 -17.58 21.86 -14.45
CA MET A 191 -18.90 21.63 -13.84
C MET A 191 -19.29 22.55 -12.67
N PRO A 192 -20.59 22.68 -12.35
CA PRO A 192 -21.06 23.30 -11.12
C PRO A 192 -20.60 22.50 -9.89
N SER A 193 -20.08 23.20 -8.87
CA SER A 193 -19.57 22.63 -7.61
C SER A 193 -20.50 21.62 -6.91
N ALA A 194 -21.81 21.64 -7.17
CA ALA A 194 -22.78 20.74 -6.58
C ALA A 194 -22.66 19.28 -7.07
N GLU A 195 -22.22 19.04 -8.30
CA GLU A 195 -22.15 17.68 -8.88
C GLU A 195 -20.88 16.92 -8.46
N LEU A 196 -19.77 17.62 -8.23
CA LEU A 196 -18.54 17.01 -7.71
C LEU A 196 -18.56 16.83 -6.18
N GLY A 197 -19.50 17.47 -5.47
CA GLY A 197 -19.52 17.52 -4.00
C GLY A 197 -19.51 16.13 -3.33
N ARG A 198 -20.08 15.11 -3.99
CA ARG A 198 -20.01 13.71 -3.52
C ARG A 198 -18.60 13.13 -3.64
N ILE A 199 -17.90 13.41 -4.74
CA ILE A 199 -16.54 12.94 -5.00
C ILE A 199 -15.52 13.67 -4.12
N ASP A 200 -15.69 14.98 -3.93
CA ASP A 200 -14.85 15.76 -3.00
C ASP A 200 -15.01 15.25 -1.56
N ARG A 201 -16.24 14.92 -1.13
CA ARG A 201 -16.46 14.28 0.18
C ARG A 201 -15.81 12.89 0.26
N ALA A 202 -15.91 12.08 -0.80
CA ALA A 202 -15.24 10.77 -0.85
C ALA A 202 -13.72 10.93 -0.70
N LEU A 203 -13.12 11.91 -1.37
CA LEU A 203 -11.70 12.23 -1.23
C LEU A 203 -11.35 12.70 0.19
N ALA A 204 -12.13 13.61 0.77
CA ALA A 204 -11.91 14.08 2.13
C ALA A 204 -11.97 12.94 3.16
N ILE A 205 -12.84 11.93 2.95
CA ILE A 205 -12.88 10.72 3.79
C ILE A 205 -11.61 9.88 3.59
N TYR A 206 -11.17 9.68 2.34
CA TYR A 206 -9.93 8.95 2.02
C TYR A 206 -8.67 9.62 2.58
N LEU A 207 -8.63 10.96 2.62
CA LEU A 207 -7.53 11.75 3.19
C LEU A 207 -7.63 11.93 4.71
N HIS A 208 -8.70 11.42 5.34
CA HIS A 208 -9.00 11.57 6.76
C HIS A 208 -9.28 13.01 7.23
N ASP A 209 -9.68 13.91 6.33
CA ASP A 209 -10.19 15.24 6.68
C ASP A 209 -11.65 15.19 7.14
N SER A 210 -12.37 14.13 6.76
CA SER A 210 -13.75 13.88 7.15
C SER A 210 -13.87 12.54 7.87
N ASN A 211 -14.62 12.54 8.98
CA ASN A 211 -14.95 11.35 9.76
C ASN A 211 -16.30 10.73 9.36
N GLU A 212 -16.87 11.12 8.23
CA GLU A 212 -18.08 10.50 7.71
C GLU A 212 -17.86 9.00 7.45
N ARG A 213 -18.88 8.19 7.76
CA ARG A 213 -18.82 6.73 7.70
C ARG A 213 -20.04 6.18 6.95
N PRO A 214 -19.94 4.93 6.45
CA PRO A 214 -21.10 4.18 6.01
C PRO A 214 -22.29 4.28 6.97
N ALA A 215 -23.49 4.51 6.43
CA ALA A 215 -24.71 4.56 7.22
C ALA A 215 -25.06 3.20 7.83
N ASP A 216 -24.79 2.11 7.10
CA ASP A 216 -24.85 0.74 7.61
C ASP A 216 -23.45 0.28 8.02
N PRO A 217 -23.20 -0.09 9.30
CA PRO A 217 -21.89 -0.54 9.77
C PRO A 217 -21.42 -1.88 9.16
N ARG A 218 -22.31 -2.64 8.51
CA ARG A 218 -21.97 -3.85 7.76
C ARG A 218 -21.28 -3.53 6.43
N GLN A 219 -21.47 -2.34 5.89
CA GLN A 219 -20.79 -1.85 4.69
C GLN A 219 -19.35 -1.43 5.06
N ARG A 220 -18.36 -2.08 4.46
CA ARG A 220 -16.94 -1.95 4.81
C ARG A 220 -16.06 -1.88 3.54
N PRO A 221 -16.15 -0.80 2.74
CA PRO A 221 -15.26 -0.64 1.60
C PRO A 221 -13.80 -0.63 2.06
N THR A 222 -12.94 -1.31 1.32
CA THR A 222 -11.53 -1.50 1.73
C THR A 222 -10.57 -0.41 1.27
N MET A 223 -11.00 0.48 0.36
CA MET A 223 -10.17 1.56 -0.19
C MET A 223 -10.87 2.91 -0.20
N LEU A 224 -12.04 3.03 -0.84
CA LEU A 224 -12.73 4.31 -1.03
C LEU A 224 -14.22 4.21 -0.73
N TYR A 225 -14.71 5.01 0.22
CA TYR A 225 -16.14 5.16 0.48
C TYR A 225 -16.67 6.41 -0.22
N VAL A 226 -17.73 6.26 -1.01
CA VAL A 226 -18.44 7.33 -1.70
C VAL A 226 -19.78 7.55 -1.00
N PRO A 227 -20.00 8.70 -0.33
CA PRO A 227 -21.23 8.94 0.40
C PRO A 227 -22.44 9.08 -0.52
N ASP A 228 -23.64 8.97 0.04
CA ASP A 228 -24.93 9.14 -0.66
C ASP A 228 -25.24 8.13 -1.79
N LEU A 229 -24.44 7.07 -1.93
CA LEU A 229 -24.79 5.86 -2.69
C LEU A 229 -25.47 4.90 -1.70
N GLY A 230 -26.77 4.67 -1.84
CA GLY A 230 -27.64 4.05 -0.82
C GLY A 230 -27.06 2.85 -0.07
N ALA A 231 -27.47 2.67 1.19
CA ALA A 231 -26.88 1.70 2.11
C ALA A 231 -27.50 0.28 2.06
N ALA A 232 -28.25 -0.05 1.00
CA ALA A 232 -28.90 -1.35 0.88
C ALA A 232 -27.90 -2.39 0.36
N PRO A 233 -27.74 -3.56 1.01
CA PRO A 233 -26.83 -4.60 0.52
C PRO A 233 -27.24 -5.12 -0.86
N ILE A 234 -28.56 -5.23 -1.11
CA ILE A 234 -29.13 -5.67 -2.39
C ILE A 234 -29.71 -4.50 -3.16
N ILE A 235 -29.47 -4.49 -4.46
CA ILE A 235 -29.95 -3.45 -5.37
C ILE A 235 -31.02 -4.04 -6.30
N GLY A 236 -32.19 -3.40 -6.34
CA GLY A 236 -33.33 -3.87 -7.12
C GLY A 236 -33.01 -3.94 -8.62
N LEU A 237 -33.34 -5.07 -9.25
CA LEU A 237 -33.04 -5.35 -10.66
C LEU A 237 -33.77 -4.43 -11.65
N SER A 238 -34.88 -3.82 -11.24
CA SER A 238 -35.64 -2.85 -12.05
C SER A 238 -34.87 -1.58 -12.40
N ARG A 239 -33.69 -1.40 -11.81
CA ARG A 239 -32.77 -0.29 -12.09
C ARG A 239 -31.85 -0.55 -13.29
N PHE A 240 -31.87 -1.75 -13.87
CA PHE A 240 -30.93 -2.20 -14.89
C PHE A 240 -31.64 -2.68 -16.17
N ASP A 241 -32.00 -1.74 -17.05
CA ASP A 241 -32.76 -2.01 -18.28
C ASP A 241 -32.04 -2.97 -19.26
N TRP A 242 -30.71 -3.07 -19.18
CA TRP A 242 -29.88 -3.94 -20.00
C TRP A 242 -29.87 -5.40 -19.53
N LEU A 243 -30.25 -5.67 -18.28
CA LEU A 243 -30.02 -6.95 -17.62
C LEU A 243 -30.79 -8.10 -18.28
N ALA A 244 -32.06 -7.87 -18.62
CA ALA A 244 -32.91 -8.90 -19.25
C ALA A 244 -32.38 -9.33 -20.63
N ALA A 245 -31.84 -8.39 -21.41
CA ALA A 245 -31.21 -8.70 -22.70
C ALA A 245 -29.91 -9.50 -22.49
N CYS A 246 -29.10 -9.11 -21.50
CA CYS A 246 -27.86 -9.79 -21.15
C CYS A 246 -28.10 -11.24 -20.71
N THR A 247 -29.02 -11.49 -19.78
CA THR A 247 -29.34 -12.85 -19.31
C THR A 247 -29.91 -13.73 -20.42
N THR A 248 -30.69 -13.16 -21.35
CA THR A 248 -31.18 -13.86 -22.54
C THR A 248 -30.02 -14.30 -23.45
N CYS A 249 -29.02 -13.44 -23.67
CA CYS A 249 -27.83 -13.82 -24.44
C CYS A 249 -26.98 -14.87 -23.70
N ILE A 250 -26.80 -14.73 -22.39
CA ILE A 250 -26.04 -15.70 -21.58
C ILE A 250 -26.70 -17.08 -21.62
N ALA A 251 -28.04 -17.15 -21.67
CA ALA A 251 -28.77 -18.41 -21.76
C ALA A 251 -28.35 -19.30 -22.95
N THR A 252 -27.81 -18.71 -24.03
CA THR A 252 -27.38 -19.46 -25.23
C THR A 252 -25.93 -19.95 -25.17
N THR A 253 -25.21 -19.71 -24.06
CA THR A 253 -23.75 -19.91 -23.97
C THR A 253 -23.32 -21.22 -23.27
N SER A 254 -24.25 -22.15 -23.01
CA SER A 254 -23.99 -23.40 -22.27
C SER A 254 -22.76 -24.18 -22.78
N THR A 255 -22.62 -24.38 -24.10
CA THR A 255 -21.48 -25.11 -24.68
C THR A 255 -20.14 -24.40 -24.46
N GLU A 256 -20.13 -23.06 -24.49
CA GLU A 256 -18.92 -22.26 -24.24
C GLU A 256 -18.50 -22.38 -22.76
N ILE A 257 -19.46 -22.33 -21.85
CA ILE A 257 -19.24 -22.46 -20.41
C ILE A 257 -18.71 -23.86 -20.07
N ASP A 258 -19.33 -24.92 -20.59
CA ASP A 258 -18.86 -26.29 -20.38
C ASP A 258 -17.43 -26.48 -20.91
N THR A 259 -17.11 -25.88 -22.05
CA THR A 259 -15.75 -25.91 -22.63
C THR A 259 -14.75 -25.21 -21.72
N CYS A 260 -15.08 -24.02 -21.20
CA CYS A 260 -14.22 -23.29 -20.27
C CYS A 260 -13.96 -24.10 -19.00
N LEU A 261 -15.01 -24.69 -18.40
CA LEU A 261 -14.91 -25.51 -17.19
C LEU A 261 -14.09 -26.78 -17.39
N ALA A 262 -14.23 -27.44 -18.54
CA ALA A 262 -13.46 -28.64 -18.85
C ALA A 262 -11.96 -28.37 -19.02
N LEU A 263 -11.59 -27.18 -19.53
CA LEU A 263 -10.20 -26.79 -19.74
C LEU A 263 -9.51 -26.26 -18.46
N HIS A 264 -10.29 -25.88 -17.44
CA HIS A 264 -9.79 -25.29 -16.19
C HIS A 264 -10.25 -26.09 -14.97
N ASP A 265 -9.84 -27.36 -14.91
CA ASP A 265 -10.30 -28.29 -13.85
C ASP A 265 -9.61 -28.08 -12.49
N LYS A 266 -8.65 -27.16 -12.40
CA LYS A 266 -7.93 -26.88 -11.14
C LYS A 266 -8.54 -25.67 -10.41
N PRO A 267 -8.66 -25.72 -9.07
CA PRO A 267 -9.01 -24.54 -8.28
C PRO A 267 -8.01 -23.40 -8.46
N SER A 268 -8.48 -22.17 -8.30
CA SER A 268 -7.70 -20.95 -8.47
C SER A 268 -8.23 -19.84 -7.55
N VAL A 269 -7.44 -18.79 -7.37
CA VAL A 269 -7.80 -17.61 -6.57
C VAL A 269 -8.67 -16.67 -7.40
N SER A 270 -9.61 -15.98 -6.75
CA SER A 270 -10.50 -15.01 -7.40
C SER A 270 -9.74 -13.85 -8.04
N ALA A 271 -10.19 -13.41 -9.21
CA ALA A 271 -9.71 -12.18 -9.83
C ALA A 271 -10.06 -10.91 -9.01
N PHE A 272 -11.07 -11.00 -8.13
CA PHE A 272 -11.47 -9.90 -7.24
C PHE A 272 -10.64 -9.81 -5.95
N ASN A 273 -9.75 -10.79 -5.68
CA ASN A 273 -8.86 -10.73 -4.53
C ASN A 273 -7.66 -9.83 -4.83
N LEU A 274 -7.72 -8.59 -4.36
CA LEU A 274 -6.58 -7.67 -4.24
C LEU A 274 -6.05 -7.62 -2.81
N GLY A 275 -6.10 -8.74 -2.09
CA GLY A 275 -5.23 -8.92 -0.94
C GLY A 275 -3.80 -8.81 -1.46
N MET A 276 -3.11 -7.74 -1.06
CA MET A 276 -1.74 -7.40 -1.44
C MET A 276 -0.90 -8.63 -1.77
N VAL A 277 -0.10 -8.53 -2.82
CA VAL A 277 1.12 -9.32 -2.99
C VAL A 277 2.02 -9.01 -1.79
N LYS A 278 1.70 -9.59 -0.64
CA LYS A 278 2.59 -9.71 0.51
C LYS A 278 3.32 -11.02 0.29
N ASP A 279 4.61 -10.86 0.00
CA ASP A 279 5.71 -11.77 0.23
C ASP A 279 5.43 -13.28 0.20
N ASP A 280 6.27 -13.96 -0.60
CA ASP A 280 6.56 -15.39 -0.65
C ASP A 280 7.02 -16.00 0.71
N GLU A 281 6.70 -15.39 1.85
CA GLU A 281 6.91 -15.95 3.19
C GLU A 281 5.64 -16.63 3.70
N ALA A 282 5.56 -17.93 3.40
CA ALA A 282 5.01 -18.96 4.27
C ALA A 282 3.82 -18.55 5.17
N VAL A 283 2.67 -18.23 4.56
CA VAL A 283 1.38 -18.49 5.21
C VAL A 283 1.04 -19.96 5.00
N ASP A 284 1.70 -20.82 5.79
CA ASP A 284 1.31 -22.22 5.93
C ASP A 284 0.08 -22.30 6.82
N SER A 285 -1.09 -22.15 6.21
CA SER A 285 -2.33 -22.81 6.62
C SER A 285 -3.37 -22.60 5.53
N GLU A 286 -3.86 -23.73 5.00
CA GLU A 286 -5.04 -23.86 4.16
C GLU A 286 -6.16 -22.91 4.60
N SER A 287 -6.20 -21.69 4.06
CA SER A 287 -7.43 -20.93 4.13
C SER A 287 -8.46 -21.67 3.27
N VAL A 288 -9.63 -21.87 3.84
CA VAL A 288 -10.83 -22.52 3.28
C VAL A 288 -11.33 -21.84 1.99
N LEU A 289 -10.53 -20.94 1.38
CA LEU A 289 -10.91 -19.95 0.37
C LEU A 289 -10.66 -20.33 -1.10
N SER A 290 -10.12 -21.51 -1.46
CA SER A 290 -10.14 -21.91 -2.90
C SER A 290 -10.12 -23.41 -3.19
N ARG A 291 -11.14 -24.15 -2.74
CA ARG A 291 -11.49 -25.45 -3.34
C ARG A 291 -12.46 -25.32 -4.52
N VAL A 292 -12.82 -24.09 -4.89
CA VAL A 292 -13.78 -23.75 -5.94
C VAL A 292 -13.03 -23.38 -7.22
N ARG A 293 -13.55 -23.80 -8.37
CA ARG A 293 -12.94 -23.48 -9.67
C ARG A 293 -13.33 -22.06 -10.08
N ARG A 294 -12.35 -21.22 -10.37
CA ARG A 294 -12.57 -19.85 -10.86
C ARG A 294 -11.85 -19.64 -12.18
N ILE A 295 -12.57 -19.14 -13.18
CA ILE A 295 -12.05 -18.93 -14.53
C ILE A 295 -12.18 -17.45 -14.84
N ALA A 296 -11.06 -16.74 -14.79
CA ALA A 296 -11.05 -15.33 -15.14
C ALA A 296 -11.42 -15.15 -16.62
N ILE A 297 -12.36 -14.25 -16.88
CA ILE A 297 -12.78 -13.77 -18.19
C ILE A 297 -12.02 -12.48 -18.50
N TYR A 298 -12.11 -11.52 -17.57
CA TYR A 298 -11.32 -10.31 -17.53
C TYR A 298 -10.45 -10.32 -16.28
N HIS A 299 -9.19 -9.92 -16.45
CA HIS A 299 -8.30 -9.63 -15.33
C HIS A 299 -7.67 -8.26 -15.59
N HIS A 300 -7.90 -7.30 -14.68
CA HIS A 300 -7.38 -5.94 -14.78
C HIS A 300 -7.73 -5.24 -16.11
N GLY A 301 -8.95 -5.50 -16.60
CA GLY A 301 -9.46 -4.98 -17.87
C GLY A 301 -8.91 -5.67 -19.12
N ILE A 302 -8.03 -6.66 -18.98
CA ILE A 302 -7.52 -7.47 -20.09
C ILE A 302 -8.32 -8.78 -20.15
N PRO A 303 -9.05 -9.04 -21.25
CA PRO A 303 -9.67 -10.35 -21.44
C PRO A 303 -8.62 -11.41 -21.78
N LEU A 304 -8.71 -12.55 -21.10
CA LEU A 304 -7.77 -13.67 -21.29
C LEU A 304 -7.91 -14.28 -22.69
N GLU A 305 -6.77 -14.53 -23.35
CA GLU A 305 -6.72 -14.97 -24.74
C GLU A 305 -7.45 -16.30 -24.97
N GLY A 306 -7.35 -17.23 -24.02
CA GLY A 306 -8.09 -18.50 -24.06
C GLY A 306 -9.61 -18.30 -24.09
N ILE A 307 -10.13 -17.34 -23.31
CA ILE A 307 -11.57 -17.06 -23.22
C ILE A 307 -12.10 -16.43 -24.50
N ARG A 308 -11.30 -15.61 -25.19
CA ARG A 308 -11.69 -15.06 -26.51
C ARG A 308 -11.99 -16.15 -27.54
N GLN A 309 -11.31 -17.29 -27.45
CA GLN A 309 -11.53 -18.43 -28.33
C GLN A 309 -12.63 -19.37 -27.82
N GLN A 310 -12.68 -19.59 -26.51
CA GLN A 310 -13.56 -20.59 -25.87
C GLN A 310 -14.98 -20.08 -25.62
N ALA A 311 -15.16 -18.77 -25.36
CA ALA A 311 -16.45 -18.19 -25.01
C ALA A 311 -16.74 -16.82 -25.68
N PRO A 312 -16.71 -16.75 -27.03
CA PRO A 312 -16.96 -15.50 -27.75
C PRO A 312 -18.39 -14.97 -27.57
N GLN A 313 -19.41 -15.83 -27.43
CA GLN A 313 -20.80 -15.37 -27.21
C GLN A 313 -21.00 -14.87 -25.79
N LEU A 314 -20.37 -15.50 -24.78
CA LEU A 314 -20.37 -14.99 -23.42
C LEU A 314 -19.74 -13.59 -23.35
N LEU A 315 -18.58 -13.40 -24.00
CA LEU A 315 -17.95 -12.09 -24.11
C LEU A 315 -18.85 -11.07 -24.81
N ALA A 316 -19.55 -11.47 -25.88
CA ALA A 316 -20.48 -10.61 -26.60
C ALA A 316 -21.69 -10.19 -25.73
N ALA A 317 -22.22 -11.10 -24.90
CA ALA A 317 -23.32 -10.80 -23.98
C ALA A 317 -22.92 -9.73 -22.94
N MET A 318 -21.65 -9.72 -22.53
CA MET A 318 -21.12 -8.77 -21.55
C MET A 318 -20.83 -7.37 -22.11
N VAL A 319 -20.83 -7.18 -23.44
CA VAL A 319 -20.43 -5.89 -24.07
C VAL A 319 -21.28 -4.72 -23.59
N ASN A 320 -22.58 -4.95 -23.36
CA ASN A 320 -23.53 -3.91 -22.95
C ASN A 320 -23.63 -3.73 -21.44
N MET A 321 -22.91 -4.53 -20.65
CA MET A 321 -22.86 -4.36 -19.21
C MET A 321 -22.10 -3.06 -18.89
N PRO A 322 -22.57 -2.21 -17.96
CA PRO A 322 -21.88 -1.01 -17.52
C PRO A 322 -20.73 -1.39 -16.57
N LEU A 323 -19.81 -2.22 -17.06
CA LEU A 323 -18.66 -2.71 -16.32
C LEU A 323 -17.82 -1.54 -15.82
N VAL A 324 -17.25 -1.71 -14.62
CA VAL A 324 -16.27 -0.76 -14.09
C VAL A 324 -15.00 -0.88 -14.93
N ARG A 325 -14.74 0.11 -15.80
CA ARG A 325 -13.55 0.12 -16.66
C ARG A 325 -12.56 1.13 -16.14
N ILE A 326 -11.49 0.64 -15.53
CA ILE A 326 -10.38 1.45 -15.03
C ILE A 326 -9.12 0.88 -15.69
N PRO A 327 -8.42 1.68 -16.52
CA PRO A 327 -7.23 1.24 -17.23
C PRO A 327 -6.28 0.43 -16.33
N GLN A 328 -5.90 -0.77 -16.80
CA GLN A 328 -4.97 -1.68 -16.12
C GLN A 328 -5.42 -2.19 -14.73
N HIS A 329 -6.66 -1.95 -14.31
CA HIS A 329 -7.14 -2.32 -12.98
C HIS A 329 -8.51 -3.00 -12.98
N SER A 330 -9.39 -2.70 -13.94
CA SER A 330 -10.78 -3.18 -13.96
C SER A 330 -11.34 -3.09 -15.39
N PRO A 331 -12.31 -3.93 -15.80
CA PRO A 331 -13.08 -4.86 -15.01
C PRO A 331 -12.32 -6.13 -14.68
N ASP A 332 -12.73 -6.74 -13.58
CA ASP A 332 -12.55 -8.17 -13.34
C ASP A 332 -13.90 -8.86 -13.58
N ALA A 333 -13.84 -10.05 -14.18
CA ALA A 333 -14.99 -10.90 -14.34
C ALA A 333 -14.53 -12.35 -14.37
N GLU A 334 -15.32 -13.26 -13.82
CA GLU A 334 -14.95 -14.67 -13.73
C GLU A 334 -16.18 -15.58 -13.78
N ILE A 335 -15.96 -16.82 -14.22
CA ILE A 335 -16.87 -17.94 -13.99
C ILE A 335 -16.47 -18.59 -12.67
N ILE A 336 -17.43 -18.74 -11.75
CA ILE A 336 -17.24 -19.43 -10.47
C ILE A 336 -18.02 -20.74 -10.51
N ALA A 337 -17.35 -21.86 -10.31
CA ALA A 337 -17.94 -23.20 -10.27
C ALA A 337 -17.74 -23.86 -8.90
N ILE A 338 -18.84 -23.96 -8.16
CA ILE A 338 -18.91 -24.39 -6.76
C ILE A 338 -19.51 -25.80 -6.72
N GLY A 339 -18.70 -26.78 -6.33
CA GLY A 339 -19.13 -28.18 -6.23
C GLY A 339 -20.20 -28.42 -5.15
N PRO A 340 -20.81 -29.63 -5.13
CA PRO A 340 -21.79 -30.03 -4.12
C PRO A 340 -21.25 -29.89 -2.68
N ALA A 341 -22.07 -29.38 -1.76
CA ALA A 341 -21.73 -29.16 -0.35
C ALA A 341 -20.49 -28.25 -0.12
N MET A 342 -20.20 -27.35 -1.07
CA MET A 342 -19.08 -26.42 -0.99
C MET A 342 -19.54 -24.98 -0.76
N GLN A 343 -18.62 -24.18 -0.21
CA GLN A 343 -18.80 -22.75 -0.02
C GLN A 343 -17.65 -21.97 -0.64
N ALA A 344 -17.93 -20.73 -1.03
CA ALA A 344 -16.94 -19.75 -1.45
C ALA A 344 -17.31 -18.40 -0.87
N SER A 345 -16.34 -17.52 -0.70
CA SER A 345 -16.60 -16.12 -0.38
C SER A 345 -15.71 -15.21 -1.21
N THR A 346 -16.16 -13.96 -1.33
CA THR A 346 -15.35 -12.87 -1.86
C THR A 346 -15.33 -11.78 -0.79
N PRO A 347 -14.14 -11.27 -0.41
CA PRO A 347 -14.03 -10.27 0.64
C PRO A 347 -14.72 -8.96 0.23
N PHE A 348 -14.80 -8.03 1.18
CA PHE A 348 -15.36 -6.70 0.95
C PHE A 348 -14.68 -5.97 -0.22
N GLY A 349 -15.51 -5.43 -1.11
CA GLY A 349 -15.06 -4.69 -2.29
C GLY A 349 -14.29 -3.41 -1.96
N ARG A 350 -13.52 -2.93 -2.95
CA ARG A 350 -12.66 -1.73 -2.82
C ARG A 350 -13.45 -0.45 -2.57
N SER A 351 -14.65 -0.36 -3.13
CA SER A 351 -15.49 0.83 -3.02
C SER A 351 -16.95 0.48 -3.23
N ASN A 352 -17.84 1.17 -2.51
CA ASN A 352 -19.29 1.12 -2.74
C ASN A 352 -19.75 1.85 -4.02
N SER A 353 -18.82 2.49 -4.74
CA SER A 353 -19.07 2.97 -6.11
C SER A 353 -19.24 1.84 -7.13
N ARG A 354 -18.95 0.60 -6.73
CA ARG A 354 -19.05 -0.60 -7.56
C ARG A 354 -20.07 -1.55 -6.96
N CYS A 355 -20.86 -2.18 -7.82
CA CYS A 355 -21.78 -3.24 -7.45
C CYS A 355 -21.27 -4.57 -7.98
N GLY A 356 -21.32 -5.59 -7.14
CA GLY A 356 -21.19 -6.97 -7.61
C GLY A 356 -22.46 -7.36 -8.37
N ILE A 357 -22.28 -7.98 -9.52
CA ILE A 357 -23.34 -8.70 -10.22
C ILE A 357 -22.96 -10.15 -10.36
N VAL A 358 -23.90 -11.03 -10.00
CA VAL A 358 -23.81 -12.47 -10.22
C VAL A 358 -24.99 -12.94 -11.05
N ILE A 359 -24.71 -13.78 -12.04
CA ILE A 359 -25.71 -14.38 -12.93
C ILE A 359 -25.52 -15.89 -12.87
N ALA A 360 -26.58 -16.63 -12.53
CA ALA A 360 -26.55 -18.08 -12.56
C ALA A 360 -26.53 -18.56 -14.02
N LEU A 361 -25.45 -19.23 -14.39
CA LEU A 361 -25.18 -19.66 -15.74
C LEU A 361 -26.06 -20.86 -16.15
N PRO A 362 -26.25 -21.11 -17.47
CA PRO A 362 -26.93 -22.31 -17.95
C PRO A 362 -26.40 -23.61 -17.35
N GLY A 363 -27.30 -24.47 -16.89
CA GLY A 363 -26.97 -25.72 -16.20
C GLY A 363 -26.42 -25.55 -14.79
N SER A 364 -26.54 -24.37 -14.17
CA SER A 364 -26.19 -24.14 -12.77
C SER A 364 -27.20 -24.82 -11.83
N ALA A 365 -26.70 -25.52 -10.81
CA ALA A 365 -27.51 -25.84 -9.65
C ALA A 365 -28.01 -24.56 -8.93
N PRO A 366 -29.15 -24.63 -8.21
CA PRO A 366 -29.55 -23.57 -7.29
C PRO A 366 -28.47 -23.27 -6.26
N ILE A 367 -28.29 -22.01 -5.91
CA ILE A 367 -27.28 -21.59 -4.94
C ILE A 367 -27.81 -20.54 -3.97
N ASP A 368 -27.36 -20.61 -2.73
CA ASP A 368 -27.64 -19.60 -1.72
C ASP A 368 -26.50 -18.58 -1.67
N ILE A 369 -26.85 -17.29 -1.66
CA ILE A 369 -25.93 -16.17 -1.64
C ILE A 369 -26.24 -15.29 -0.42
N THR A 370 -25.26 -15.08 0.44
CA THR A 370 -25.38 -14.24 1.63
C THR A 370 -24.62 -12.93 1.43
N ILE A 371 -25.32 -11.80 1.53
CA ILE A 371 -24.73 -10.46 1.40
C ILE A 371 -25.17 -9.63 2.59
N GLY A 372 -24.22 -9.08 3.35
CA GLY A 372 -24.54 -8.33 4.57
C GLY A 372 -25.33 -9.13 5.62
N GLY A 373 -25.29 -10.47 5.56
CA GLY A 373 -26.09 -11.35 6.42
C GLY A 373 -27.51 -11.65 5.91
N GLU A 374 -27.89 -11.15 4.74
CA GLU A 374 -29.18 -11.43 4.09
C GLU A 374 -29.01 -12.59 3.10
N LEU A 375 -29.81 -13.64 3.24
CA LEU A 375 -29.74 -14.87 2.45
C LEU A 375 -30.67 -14.78 1.23
N HIS A 376 -30.13 -15.07 0.05
CA HIS A 376 -30.85 -15.04 -1.23
C HIS A 376 -30.58 -16.31 -2.03
N GLY A 377 -31.63 -17.06 -2.37
CA GLY A 377 -31.52 -18.16 -3.32
C GLY A 377 -31.49 -17.62 -4.76
N LEU A 378 -30.60 -18.17 -5.59
CA LEU A 378 -30.47 -17.83 -7.00
C LEU A 378 -30.66 -19.08 -7.86
N GLN A 379 -31.60 -19.03 -8.80
CA GLN A 379 -31.87 -20.10 -9.76
C GLN A 379 -31.17 -19.83 -11.11
N GLU A 380 -31.03 -20.87 -11.94
CA GLU A 380 -30.51 -20.74 -13.31
C GLU A 380 -31.19 -19.60 -14.09
N GLY A 381 -30.37 -18.77 -14.74
CA GLY A 381 -30.82 -17.62 -15.54
C GLY A 381 -31.19 -16.38 -14.74
N GLU A 382 -31.29 -16.48 -13.41
CA GLU A 382 -31.50 -15.34 -12.54
C GLU A 382 -30.20 -14.57 -12.28
N ALA A 383 -30.35 -13.30 -11.93
CA ALA A 383 -29.26 -12.41 -11.59
C ALA A 383 -29.51 -11.76 -10.22
N LEU A 384 -28.43 -11.45 -9.51
CA LEU A 384 -28.45 -10.69 -8.27
C LEU A 384 -27.42 -9.57 -8.38
N VAL A 385 -27.83 -8.35 -8.01
CA VAL A 385 -26.95 -7.18 -7.94
C VAL A 385 -26.91 -6.69 -6.50
N PHE A 386 -25.70 -6.44 -6.03
CA PHE A 386 -25.45 -6.07 -4.65
C PHE A 386 -24.29 -5.09 -4.53
N ASP A 387 -24.23 -4.36 -3.43
CA ASP A 387 -23.08 -3.54 -3.10
C ASP A 387 -21.93 -4.44 -2.63
N SER A 388 -20.83 -4.47 -3.39
CA SER A 388 -19.70 -5.37 -3.11
C SER A 388 -18.98 -5.02 -1.81
N SER A 389 -19.17 -3.80 -1.28
CA SER A 389 -18.61 -3.38 0.01
C SER A 389 -19.31 -4.00 1.21
N PHE A 390 -20.34 -4.86 1.05
CA PHE A 390 -20.87 -5.72 2.11
C PHE A 390 -20.25 -7.12 2.17
N GLY A 391 -19.40 -7.47 1.19
CA GLY A 391 -18.90 -8.84 1.03
C GLY A 391 -19.98 -9.81 0.56
N VAL A 392 -19.55 -10.96 0.03
CA VAL A 392 -20.48 -11.98 -0.46
C VAL A 392 -19.99 -13.39 -0.13
N GLU A 393 -20.91 -14.22 0.31
CA GLU A 393 -20.70 -15.65 0.55
C GLU A 393 -21.65 -16.46 -0.33
N TYR A 394 -21.15 -17.53 -0.91
CA TYR A 394 -21.86 -18.46 -1.76
C TYR A 394 -21.87 -19.83 -1.08
N SER A 395 -23.04 -20.47 -1.03
CA SER A 395 -23.20 -21.80 -0.44
C SER A 395 -24.00 -22.70 -1.39
N ASN A 396 -23.36 -23.76 -1.85
CA ASN A 396 -24.02 -24.80 -2.63
C ASN A 396 -24.38 -25.99 -1.72
N GLY A 397 -25.63 -26.02 -1.26
CA GLY A 397 -26.18 -27.13 -0.46
C GLY A 397 -26.74 -28.29 -1.30
N GLY A 398 -26.63 -28.23 -2.63
CA GLY A 398 -27.20 -29.23 -3.54
C GLY A 398 -26.22 -30.35 -3.92
N ASP A 399 -26.71 -31.26 -4.78
CA ASP A 399 -25.99 -32.46 -5.24
C ASP A 399 -25.27 -32.27 -6.58
N SER A 400 -25.34 -31.08 -7.18
CA SER A 400 -24.74 -30.76 -8.47
C SER A 400 -24.01 -29.40 -8.41
N GLU A 401 -23.17 -29.13 -9.40
CA GLU A 401 -22.33 -27.92 -9.42
C GLU A 401 -23.15 -26.65 -9.69
N ALA A 402 -22.94 -25.62 -8.87
CA ALA A 402 -23.44 -24.28 -9.12
C ALA A 402 -22.42 -23.47 -9.93
N ARG A 403 -22.89 -22.75 -10.94
CA ARG A 403 -22.07 -22.05 -11.95
C ARG A 403 -22.54 -20.61 -12.05
N LEU A 404 -21.66 -19.67 -11.75
CA LEU A 404 -21.97 -18.24 -11.71
C LEU A 404 -21.05 -17.46 -12.64
N LEU A 405 -21.59 -16.47 -13.35
CA LEU A 405 -20.81 -15.36 -13.89
C LEU A 405 -20.80 -14.26 -12.85
N ALA A 406 -19.62 -13.86 -12.40
CA ALA A 406 -19.44 -12.75 -11.47
C ALA A 406 -18.67 -11.60 -12.15
N SER A 407 -19.11 -10.35 -11.94
CA SER A 407 -18.41 -9.14 -12.40
C SER A 407 -18.74 -7.91 -11.54
N GLU A 408 -18.04 -6.80 -11.78
CA GLU A 408 -18.31 -5.50 -11.16
C GLU A 408 -18.91 -4.52 -12.18
N ILE A 409 -20.00 -3.86 -11.80
CA ILE A 409 -20.64 -2.77 -12.56
C ILE A 409 -20.65 -1.48 -11.74
N TRP A 410 -20.78 -0.33 -12.39
CA TRP A 410 -20.95 0.94 -11.67
C TRP A 410 -22.24 0.98 -10.86
N HIS A 411 -22.18 1.60 -9.68
CA HIS A 411 -23.37 1.86 -8.89
C HIS A 411 -24.40 2.69 -9.70
N PRO A 412 -25.68 2.28 -9.75
CA PRO A 412 -26.66 2.92 -10.63
C PRO A 412 -26.96 4.39 -10.29
N ASP A 413 -26.72 4.82 -9.04
CA ASP A 413 -26.84 6.23 -8.62
C ASP A 413 -25.65 7.12 -8.98
N LEU A 414 -24.66 6.58 -9.69
CA LEU A 414 -23.54 7.36 -10.24
C LEU A 414 -23.87 7.88 -11.63
N THR A 415 -23.71 9.19 -11.81
CA THR A 415 -23.74 9.85 -13.11
C THR A 415 -22.54 9.42 -13.96
N PRO A 416 -22.60 9.54 -15.31
CA PRO A 416 -21.44 9.29 -16.16
C PRO A 416 -20.20 10.09 -15.76
N PHE A 417 -20.40 11.35 -15.36
CA PHE A 417 -19.33 12.23 -14.92
C PHE A 417 -18.67 11.78 -13.61
N GLU A 418 -19.46 11.40 -12.60
CA GLU A 418 -18.90 10.84 -11.36
C GLU A 418 -18.08 9.57 -11.63
N ARG A 419 -18.47 8.73 -12.60
CA ARG A 419 -17.71 7.54 -12.98
C ARG A 419 -16.34 7.90 -13.57
N GLU A 420 -16.27 8.96 -14.38
CA GLU A 420 -15.01 9.45 -14.94
C GLU A 420 -14.10 10.03 -13.84
N ALA A 421 -14.65 10.84 -12.94
CA ALA A 421 -13.91 11.40 -11.80
C ALA A 421 -13.39 10.30 -10.86
N LEU A 422 -14.24 9.31 -10.52
CA LEU A 422 -13.86 8.15 -9.71
C LEU A 422 -12.82 7.26 -10.39
N THR A 423 -12.88 7.13 -11.71
CA THR A 423 -11.87 6.42 -12.50
C THR A 423 -10.52 7.12 -12.35
N ALA A 424 -10.47 8.43 -12.57
CA ALA A 424 -9.25 9.23 -12.43
C ALA A 424 -8.68 9.15 -11.01
N LEU A 425 -9.54 9.31 -9.99
CA LEU A 425 -9.14 9.21 -8.59
C LEU A 425 -8.61 7.83 -8.24
N THR A 426 -9.27 6.75 -8.71
CA THR A 426 -8.80 5.39 -8.46
C THR A 426 -7.43 5.14 -9.06
N ILE A 427 -7.16 5.61 -10.29
CA ILE A 427 -5.83 5.50 -10.91
C ILE A 427 -4.79 6.22 -10.06
N ALA A 428 -5.09 7.43 -9.59
CA ALA A 428 -4.18 8.21 -8.76
C ALA A 428 -3.88 7.53 -7.42
N ILE A 429 -4.88 6.91 -6.78
CA ILE A 429 -4.70 6.13 -5.55
C ILE A 429 -3.79 4.93 -5.82
N VAL A 430 -4.06 4.17 -6.88
CA VAL A 430 -3.25 2.99 -7.20
C VAL A 430 -1.81 3.36 -7.57
N ASP A 431 -1.59 4.43 -8.34
CA ASP A 431 -0.25 4.90 -8.68
C ASP A 431 0.53 5.33 -7.42
N PHE A 432 -0.12 6.07 -6.53
CA PHE A 432 0.48 6.48 -5.26
C PHE A 432 0.83 5.29 -4.37
N ASP A 433 -0.09 4.34 -4.20
CA ASP A 433 0.13 3.11 -3.41
C ASP A 433 1.24 2.25 -4.03
N THR A 434 1.28 2.12 -5.37
CA THR A 434 2.34 1.38 -6.08
C THR A 434 3.72 1.99 -5.84
N LYS A 435 3.83 3.32 -5.90
CA LYS A 435 5.08 4.03 -5.58
C LYS A 435 5.48 3.84 -4.12
N LEU A 436 4.50 3.79 -3.21
CA LEU A 436 4.71 3.57 -1.78
C LEU A 436 5.14 2.13 -1.44
N GLU A 437 4.71 1.15 -2.23
CA GLU A 437 5.14 -0.25 -2.12
C GLU A 437 6.57 -0.46 -2.64
N GLN A 438 6.94 0.26 -3.71
CA GLN A 438 8.27 0.20 -4.31
C GLN A 438 9.35 0.96 -3.52
N ALA A 439 8.92 1.84 -2.62
CA ALA A 439 9.78 2.65 -1.77
C ALA A 439 10.21 1.91 -0.51
#